data_AF-A0A7H0I5C3-F1
#
_entry.id   AF-A0A7H0I5C3-F1
#
_cell.length_a   1.000
_cell.length_b   1.000
_cell.length_c   1.000
_cell.angle_alpha   90.00
_cell.angle_beta   90.00
_cell.angle_gamma   90.00
#
_symmetry.space_group_name_H-M   'P 1'
#
loop_
_entity.id
_entity.type
_entity.pdbx_description
1 polymer ?
#
loop_
_entity_poly.entity_id
_entity_poly.type
_entity_poly.pdbx_seq_one_letter_code
_entity_poly.pdbx_strand_id
1 'polypeptide(L)' 'MAPAGRGPAPGPCRYVGEWVATKFRWNRAVDDAELATLEVYGETCAATVVNYTPAP' A
#
# COMPACT_ATOMS: atom_id res chain seq x y z
N MET A 1 16.97 20.16 -7.59
CA MET A 1 15.88 19.84 -6.65
C MET A 1 15.25 18.52 -7.09
N ALA A 2 15.68 17.38 -6.57
CA ALA A 2 15.05 16.08 -6.82
C ALA A 2 13.87 15.91 -5.85
N PRO A 3 12.76 15.24 -6.20
CA PRO A 3 11.64 15.11 -5.27
C PRO A 3 12.08 14.25 -4.09
N ALA A 4 11.87 14.78 -2.88
CA ALA A 4 12.04 14.07 -1.62
C ALA A 4 11.00 12.94 -1.54
N GLY A 5 11.35 11.74 -1.99
CA GLY A 5 10.40 10.62 -2.02
C GLY A 5 11.00 9.22 -2.21
N ARG A 6 12.32 9.05 -2.14
CA ARG A 6 13.00 7.74 -2.32
C ARG A 6 13.63 7.20 -1.03
N GLY A 7 13.18 7.66 0.13
CA GLY A 7 13.49 6.98 1.39
C GLY A 7 12.58 5.75 1.55
N PRO A 8 13.03 4.66 2.18
CA PRO A 8 12.15 3.55 2.50
C PRO A 8 10.98 4.06 3.36
N ALA A 9 9.75 3.67 3.03
CA ALA A 9 8.60 3.95 3.87
C ALA A 9 8.80 3.30 5.26
N PRO A 10 8.22 3.88 6.34
CA PRO A 10 8.21 3.25 7.66
C PRO A 10 7.73 1.79 7.57
N GLY A 11 8.25 0.91 8.45
CA GLY A 11 7.98 -0.53 8.41
C GLY A 11 6.51 -0.91 8.16
N PRO A 12 5.54 -0.34 8.92
CA PRO A 12 4.12 -0.60 8.70
C PRO A 12 3.59 -0.10 7.35
N CYS A 13 4.03 1.08 6.89
CA CYS A 13 3.60 1.65 5.62
C CYS A 13 4.13 0.85 4.41
N ARG A 14 5.39 0.41 4.49
CA ARG A 14 5.95 -0.50 3.48
C ARG A 14 5.16 -1.81 3.43
N TYR A 15 4.92 -2.42 4.59
CA TYR A 15 4.18 -3.67 4.69
C TYR A 15 2.77 -3.56 4.08
N VAL A 16 2.00 -2.54 4.47
CA VAL A 16 0.66 -2.30 3.92
C VAL A 16 0.72 -2.05 2.43
N GLY A 17 1.68 -1.25 1.93
CA GLY A 17 1.86 -1.01 0.51
C GLY A 17 2.13 -2.29 -0.30
N GLU A 18 3.01 -3.17 0.20
CA GLU A 18 3.33 -4.46 -0.42
C GLU A 18 2.14 -5.43 -0.39
N TRP A 19 1.38 -5.44 0.70
CA TRP A 19 0.17 -6.25 0.82
C TRP A 19 -0.94 -5.79 -0.15
N VAL A 20 -1.19 -4.47 -0.26
CA VAL A 20 -2.16 -3.91 -1.23
C VAL A 20 -1.71 -4.20 -2.66
N ALA A 21 -0.41 -4.04 -2.97
CA ALA A 21 0.14 -4.40 -4.28
C ALA A 21 -0.12 -5.87 -4.61
N THR A 22 -0.03 -6.77 -3.62
CA THR A 22 -0.33 -8.19 -3.79
C THR A 22 -1.82 -8.43 -4.08
N LYS A 23 -2.73 -7.79 -3.35
CA LYS A 23 -4.18 -7.88 -3.61
C LYS A 23 -4.50 -7.45 -5.05
N PHE A 24 -3.98 -6.30 -5.48
CA PHE A 24 -4.20 -5.80 -6.84
C PHE A 24 -3.56 -6.67 -7.93
N ARG A 25 -2.35 -7.18 -7.70
CA ARG A 25 -1.71 -8.12 -8.63
C ARG A 25 -2.61 -9.31 -8.95
N TRP A 26 -3.37 -9.81 -7.99
CA TRP A 26 -4.23 -10.98 -8.14
C TRP A 26 -5.73 -10.66 -8.26
N ASN A 27 -6.09 -9.38 -8.49
CA ASN A 27 -7.47 -8.90 -8.54
C ASN A 27 -8.33 -9.40 -7.36
N ARG A 28 -7.78 -9.36 -6.14
CA ARG A 28 -8.47 -9.78 -4.91
C ARG A 28 -9.16 -8.58 -4.28
N ALA A 29 -10.45 -8.72 -4.01
CA ALA A 29 -11.19 -7.74 -3.22
C ALA A 29 -10.63 -7.65 -1.79
N VAL A 30 -10.85 -6.49 -1.20
CA VAL A 30 -10.64 -6.20 0.23
C VAL A 30 -11.98 -6.44 0.92
N ASP A 31 -11.98 -7.18 2.02
CA ASP A 31 -13.17 -7.34 2.86
C ASP A 31 -13.32 -6.19 3.87
N ASP A 32 -14.45 -6.14 4.57
CA ASP A 32 -14.77 -5.01 5.46
C ASP A 32 -13.75 -4.85 6.61
N ALA A 33 -13.21 -5.95 7.14
CA ALA A 33 -12.24 -5.91 8.24
C ALA A 33 -10.86 -5.44 7.76
N GLU A 34 -10.46 -5.88 6.56
CA GLU A 34 -9.27 -5.41 5.89
C GLU A 34 -9.40 -3.91 5.53
N LEU A 35 -10.56 -3.46 5.05
CA LEU A 35 -10.80 -2.04 4.73
C LEU A 35 -10.68 -1.15 5.96
N ALA A 36 -11.33 -1.52 7.06
CA ALA A 36 -11.23 -0.78 8.33
C ALA A 36 -9.77 -0.69 8.82
N THR A 37 -8.98 -1.74 8.61
CA THR A 37 -7.55 -1.73 8.94
C THR A 37 -6.77 -0.78 8.03
N LEU A 38 -7.06 -0.78 6.72
CA LEU A 38 -6.43 0.12 5.75
C LEU A 38 -6.73 1.59 6.04
N GLU A 39 -7.92 1.93 6.54
CA GLU A 39 -8.28 3.31 6.90
C GLU A 39 -7.35 3.89 7.98
N VAL A 40 -7.01 3.09 9.00
CA VAL A 40 -6.05 3.48 10.05
C VAL A 40 -4.66 3.77 9.47
N TYR A 41 -4.22 2.99 8.49
CA TYR A 41 -2.94 3.20 7.82
C TYR A 41 -3.00 4.31 6.77
N GLY A 42 -4.16 4.58 6.16
CA GLY A 42 -4.32 5.57 5.10
C GLY A 42 -3.92 6.97 5.55
N GLU A 43 -4.24 7.34 6.79
CA GLU A 43 -3.85 8.64 7.35
C GLU A 43 -2.35 8.73 7.63
N THR A 44 -1.76 7.68 8.22
CA THR A 44 -0.34 7.66 8.63
C THR A 44 0.62 7.36 7.48
N CYS A 45 0.15 6.70 6.44
CA CYS A 45 0.92 6.23 5.29
C CYS A 45 0.50 6.90 3.98
N ALA A 46 -0.15 8.07 4.04
CA ALA A 46 -0.70 8.80 2.89
C ALA A 46 0.29 9.05 1.72
N ALA A 47 1.59 9.09 1.99
CA ALA A 47 2.64 9.23 0.97
C ALA A 47 3.05 7.91 0.28
N THR A 48 2.47 6.77 0.69
CA THR A 48 2.81 5.45 0.15
C THR A 48 2.17 5.26 -1.22
N VAL A 49 3.02 5.14 -2.25
CA VAL A 49 2.58 4.82 -3.61
C VAL A 49 2.59 3.32 -3.83
N VAL A 50 1.44 2.74 -4.14
CA VAL A 50 1.30 1.31 -4.46
C VAL A 50 1.52 1.10 -5.95
N ASN A 51 2.65 0.50 -6.32
CA ASN A 51 2.94 0.08 -7.68
C ASN A 51 2.74 -1.43 -7.79
N TYR A 52 2.03 -1.90 -8.83
CA TYR A 52 1.84 -3.33 -9.07
C TYR A 52 1.76 -3.63 -10.58
N THR A 53 2.12 -4.86 -10.94
CA THR A 53 1.86 -5.43 -12.27
C THR A 53 0.84 -6.56 -12.10
N PRO A 54 -0.26 -6.59 -12.86
CA PRO A 54 -1.21 -7.69 -12.82
C PRO A 54 -0.54 -9.06 -13.05
N ALA A 55 -1.11 -10.09 -12.45
CA ALA A 55 -0.79 -11.48 -12.78
C ALA A 55 -1.09 -11.78 -14.27
N PRO A 56 -0.33 -12.68 -14.90
CA PRO A 56 -0.77 -13.33 -16.14
C PRO A 56 -2.13 -14.01 -15.98
#